data_AF-A0A829PLY9-F1
#
_entry.id   AF-A0A829PLY9-F1
#
_cell.length_a   1.000
_cell.length_b   1.000
_cell.length_c   1.000
_cell.angle_alpha   90.00
_cell.angle_beta   90.00
_cell.angle_gamma   90.00
#
_symmetry.space_group_name_H-M   'P 1'
#
loop_
_entity.id
_entity.type
_entity.pdbx_description
1 polymer ?
#
loop_
_entity_poly.entity_id
_entity_poly.type
_entity_poly.pdbx_seq_one_letter_code
_entity_poly.pdbx_strand_id
1 'polypeptide(L)'
;MAVRQSGIEDYLDVDGLIDLPPGSTLLSNFERNIAEFGSTAAYRYLDFTRDDDGVAIELSWDELNTRMRAIGARLQQVTAPGIGWRSWRRRAWIM
;
A
#
# COMPACT_ATOMS: atom_id res chain seq x y z
N MET A 1 -25.21 13.21 -0.08
CA MET A 1 -25.22 12.09 0.87
C MET A 1 -23.84 12.02 1.47
N ALA A 2 -23.69 12.08 2.79
CA ALA A 2 -22.37 11.98 3.40
C ALA A 2 -21.89 10.53 3.25
N VAL A 3 -20.76 10.33 2.55
CA VAL A 3 -20.04 9.06 2.57
C VAL A 3 -19.59 8.87 4.02
N ARG A 4 -20.03 7.78 4.66
CA ARG A 4 -19.53 7.42 5.98
C ARG A 4 -18.06 7.09 5.81
N GLN A 5 -17.18 7.78 6.53
CA GLN A 5 -15.76 7.39 6.60
C GLN A 5 -15.69 5.94 7.03
N SER A 6 -14.91 5.13 6.31
CA SER A 6 -14.66 3.76 6.74
C SER A 6 -13.78 3.80 7.99
N GLY A 7 -14.25 3.13 9.05
CA GLY A 7 -13.60 3.11 10.36
C GLY A 7 -13.26 1.69 10.78
N ILE A 8 -12.54 1.56 11.89
CA ILE A 8 -12.15 0.25 12.43
C ILE A 8 -13.37 -0.63 12.74
N GLU A 9 -14.49 0.00 13.08
CA GLU A 9 -15.78 -0.64 13.36
C GLU A 9 -16.37 -1.41 12.17
N ASP A 10 -15.95 -1.11 10.93
CA ASP A 10 -16.40 -1.87 9.76
C ASP A 10 -15.77 -3.27 9.69
N TYR A 11 -14.81 -3.56 10.58
CA TYR A 11 -14.08 -4.82 10.67
C TYR A 11 -14.28 -5.54 12.00
N LEU A 12 -15.31 -5.14 12.77
CA LEU A 12 -15.63 -5.74 14.06
C LEU A 12 -17.04 -6.33 14.04
N ASP A 13 -17.23 -7.48 14.67
CA ASP A 13 -18.55 -8.05 14.92
C ASP A 13 -19.25 -7.36 16.12
N VAL A 14 -20.46 -7.84 16.45
CA VAL A 14 -21.27 -7.30 17.56
C VAL A 14 -20.63 -7.46 18.93
N ASP A 15 -19.69 -8.40 19.07
CA ASP A 15 -18.94 -8.67 20.29
C ASP A 15 -17.59 -7.92 20.30
N GLY A 16 -17.27 -7.19 19.23
CA GLY A 16 -16.03 -6.44 19.08
C GLY A 16 -14.82 -7.28 18.65
N LEU A 17 -15.04 -8.50 18.17
CA LEU A 17 -13.99 -9.34 17.60
C LEU A 17 -13.76 -8.98 16.13
N ILE A 18 -12.56 -9.27 15.61
CA ILE A 18 -12.22 -8.99 14.21
C ILE A 18 -13.04 -9.90 13.30
N ASP A 19 -13.90 -9.29 12.48
CA ASP A 19 -14.65 -9.94 11.41
C ASP A 19 -14.43 -9.16 10.10
N LEU A 20 -13.57 -9.69 9.23
CA LEU A 20 -13.23 -9.03 7.98
C LEU A 20 -14.32 -9.32 6.93
N PRO A 21 -14.91 -8.29 6.29
CA PRO A 21 -15.89 -8.51 5.23
C PRO A 21 -15.31 -9.40 4.12
N PRO A 22 -16.09 -10.33 3.54
CA PRO A 22 -15.62 -11.20 2.47
C PRO A 22 -14.97 -10.43 1.31
N GLY A 23 -13.83 -10.91 0.83
CA GLY A 23 -13.07 -10.25 -0.23
C GLY A 23 -12.22 -9.06 0.23
N SER A 24 -12.24 -8.73 1.53
CA SER A 24 -11.33 -7.73 2.10
C SER A 24 -9.88 -8.18 1.96
N THR A 25 -9.11 -7.35 1.27
CA THR A 25 -7.66 -7.44 1.19
C THR A 25 -7.05 -6.09 1.53
N LEU A 26 -5.77 -6.07 1.90
CA LEU A 26 -5.04 -4.82 2.05
C LEU A 26 -5.11 -3.95 0.78
N LEU A 27 -5.12 -4.60 -0.40
CA LEU A 27 -5.23 -3.90 -1.68
C LEU A 27 -6.61 -3.24 -1.85
N SER A 28 -7.71 -3.94 -1.50
CA SER A 28 -9.05 -3.34 -1.54
C SER A 28 -9.21 -2.16 -0.58
N ASN A 29 -8.48 -2.19 0.56
CA ASN A 29 -8.44 -1.07 1.49
C ASN A 29 -7.71 0.14 0.88
N PHE A 30 -6.57 -0.11 0.20
CA PHE A 30 -5.87 0.95 -0.53
C PHE A 30 -6.73 1.53 -1.65
N GLU A 31 -7.46 0.71 -2.42
CA GLU A 31 -8.33 1.21 -3.48
C GLU A 31 -9.43 2.13 -2.96
N ARG A 32 -10.03 1.80 -1.80
CA ARG A 32 -10.98 2.72 -1.12
C ARG A 32 -10.30 4.01 -0.68
N ASN A 33 -9.15 3.92 -0.01
CA ASN A 33 -8.44 5.09 0.46
C ASN A 33 -7.97 5.99 -0.70
N ILE A 34 -7.56 5.42 -1.83
CA ILE A 34 -7.22 6.18 -3.04
C ILE A 34 -8.44 6.94 -3.54
N ALA A 35 -9.61 6.28 -3.62
CA ALA A 35 -10.84 6.93 -4.08
C ALA A 35 -11.32 8.05 -3.14
N GLU A 36 -11.12 7.90 -1.82
CA GLU A 36 -11.58 8.85 -0.81
C GLU A 36 -10.58 9.99 -0.56
N PHE A 37 -9.28 9.67 -0.53
CA PHE A 37 -8.24 10.56 -0.04
C PHE A 37 -7.24 11.02 -1.11
N GLY A 38 -7.25 10.42 -2.31
CA GLY A 38 -6.53 10.83 -3.53
C GLY A 38 -5.25 11.65 -3.34
N SER A 39 -5.37 12.98 -3.45
CA SER A 39 -4.22 13.90 -3.41
C SER A 39 -3.68 14.22 -2.01
N THR A 40 -4.30 13.72 -0.94
CA THR A 40 -3.79 13.87 0.43
C THR A 40 -2.66 12.88 0.71
N ALA A 41 -1.82 13.20 1.71
CA ALA A 41 -0.67 12.37 2.07
C ALA A 41 -1.10 10.98 2.59
N ALA A 42 -0.65 9.93 1.91
CA ALA A 42 -0.74 8.54 2.38
C ALA A 42 0.42 8.19 3.32
N TYR A 43 1.62 8.66 2.97
CA TYR A 43 2.83 8.50 3.77
C TYR A 43 3.62 9.80 3.82
N ARG A 44 4.35 10.00 4.93
CA ARG A 44 5.32 11.07 5.11
C ARG A 44 6.64 10.48 5.59
N TYR A 45 7.69 10.71 4.83
CA TYR A 45 9.07 10.43 5.23
C TYR A 45 9.72 11.73 5.70
N LEU A 46 10.45 11.69 6.82
CA LEU A 46 11.19 12.84 7.32
C LEU A 46 12.67 12.64 6.98
N ASP A 47 13.18 13.46 6.06
CA ASP A 47 14.55 13.41 5.57
C ASP A 47 15.46 14.32 6.40
N PHE A 48 16.16 13.73 7.37
CA PHE A 48 17.16 14.41 8.21
C PHE A 48 18.54 14.53 7.54
N THR A 49 18.71 14.04 6.31
CA THR A 49 20.00 14.17 5.59
C THR A 49 20.17 15.53 4.93
N ARG A 50 19.09 16.31 4.83
CA ARG A 50 19.06 17.63 4.19
C ARG A 50 19.07 18.79 5.18
N ASP A 51 18.53 18.54 6.37
CA ASP A 51 18.37 19.52 7.44
C ASP A 51 18.23 18.77 8.78
N ASP A 52 18.86 19.27 9.84
CA ASP A 52 18.81 18.67 11.18
C ASP A 52 17.40 18.72 11.80
N ASP A 53 16.56 19.67 11.39
CA ASP A 53 15.15 19.75 11.80
C ASP A 53 14.24 18.79 10.99
N GLY A 54 14.78 18.18 9.93
CA GLY A 54 14.10 17.19 9.11
C GLY A 54 13.16 17.78 8.05
N VAL A 55 13.30 17.33 6.80
CA VAL A 55 12.45 17.76 5.68
C VAL A 55 11.35 16.73 5.40
N ALA A 56 10.09 17.14 5.50
CA ALA A 56 8.97 16.27 5.15
C ALA A 56 8.88 16.03 3.64
N ILE A 57 8.92 14.76 3.24
CA ILE A 57 8.65 14.29 1.88
C ILE A 57 7.38 13.45 1.93
N GLU A 58 6.35 13.92 1.25
CA GLU A 58 5.04 13.26 1.23
C GLU A 58 4.87 12.41 -0.03
N LEU A 59 4.10 11.34 0.13
CA LEU A 59 3.59 10.52 -0.96
C LEU A 59 2.07 10.53 -0.85
N SER A 60 1.39 11.08 -1.86
CA SER A 60 -0.08 11.08 -1.87
C SER A 60 -0.66 9.70 -2.15
N TRP A 61 -1.96 9.50 -1.89
CA TRP A 61 -2.63 8.25 -2.26
C TRP A 61 -2.62 8.00 -3.77
N ASP A 62 -2.79 9.05 -4.60
CA ASP A 62 -2.71 8.95 -6.06
C ASP A 62 -1.31 8.55 -6.55
N GLU A 63 -0.26 9.12 -5.94
CA GLU A 63 1.11 8.78 -6.27
C GLU A 63 1.46 7.35 -5.83
N LEU A 64 1.00 6.94 -4.64
CA LEU A 64 1.15 5.57 -4.15
C LEU A 64 0.49 4.58 -5.12
N ASN A 65 -0.74 4.84 -5.56
CA ASN A 65 -1.47 4.00 -6.52
C ASN A 65 -0.66 3.81 -7.81
N THR A 66 -0.20 4.93 -8.38
CA THR A 66 0.56 4.95 -9.63
C THR A 66 1.85 4.14 -9.50
N ARG A 67 2.64 4.38 -8.45
CA ARG A 67 3.94 3.72 -8.23
C ARG A 67 3.76 2.23 -7.93
N MET A 68 2.80 1.87 -7.08
CA MET A 68 2.50 0.47 -6.73
C MET A 68 2.11 -0.34 -7.98
N ARG A 69 1.22 0.20 -8.83
CA ARG A 69 0.80 -0.47 -10.07
C ARG A 69 1.96 -0.64 -11.05
N ALA A 70 2.81 0.39 -11.20
CA ALA A 70 3.98 0.32 -12.07
C ALA A 70 4.99 -0.76 -11.61
N ILE A 71 5.30 -0.80 -10.31
CA ILE A 71 6.19 -1.81 -9.72
C ILE A 71 5.59 -3.21 -9.86
N GLY A 72 4.30 -3.36 -9.51
CA GLY A 72 3.58 -4.63 -9.61
C GLY A 72 3.58 -5.19 -11.03
N ALA A 73 3.28 -4.34 -12.02
CA ALA A 73 3.30 -4.72 -13.44
C ALA A 73 4.69 -5.21 -13.88
N ARG A 74 5.77 -4.53 -13.43
CA ARG A 74 7.12 -4.99 -13.76
C ARG A 74 7.46 -6.31 -13.08
N LEU A 75 7.11 -6.49 -11.81
CA LEU A 75 7.34 -7.75 -11.09
C LEU A 75 6.60 -8.91 -11.74
N GLN A 76 5.38 -8.72 -12.22
CA GLN A 76 4.62 -9.76 -12.92
C GLN A 76 5.29 -10.22 -14.23
N GLN A 77 6.11 -9.38 -14.88
CA GLN A 77 6.85 -9.76 -16.09
C GLN A 77 8.09 -10.60 -15.80
N VAL A 78 8.71 -10.43 -14.63
CA VAL A 78 10.03 -11.01 -14.32
C VAL A 78 10.00 -12.04 -13.20
N THR A 79 8.84 -12.27 -12.59
CA THR A 79 8.63 -13.21 -11.50
C THR A 79 7.45 -14.14 -11.78
N ALA A 80 7.34 -15.22 -11.01
CA ALA A 80 6.16 -16.06 -11.00
C ALA A 80 5.58 -16.12 -9.57
N PRO A 81 4.26 -16.30 -9.43
CA PRO A 81 3.64 -16.46 -8.11
C PRO A 81 4.32 -17.54 -7.28
N GLY A 82 4.52 -17.29 -5.99
CA GLY A 82 5.08 -18.27 -5.05
C GLY A 82 6.58 -18.58 -5.21
N ILE A 83 7.31 -17.90 -6.10
CA ILE A 83 8.78 -17.98 -6.16
C ILE A 83 9.35 -17.41 -4.85
N GLY A 84 9.86 -18.28 -3.97
CA GLY A 84 10.50 -17.89 -2.73
C GLY A 84 11.82 -17.12 -2.95
N TRP A 85 12.23 -16.30 -1.99
CA TRP A 85 13.46 -15.49 -2.04
C TRP A 85 14.73 -16.26 -2.44
N ARG A 86 14.77 -17.58 -2.18
CA ARG A 86 15.86 -18.49 -2.56
C ARG A 86 15.98 -18.76 -4.06
N SER A 87 14.88 -18.77 -4.81
CA SER A 87 14.92 -18.95 -6.27
C SER A 87 15.26 -17.64 -7.01
N TRP A 88 15.01 -16.49 -6.38
CA TRP A 88 15.40 -15.17 -6.90
C TRP A 88 16.93 -14.98 -6.94
N ARG A 89 17.67 -15.36 -5.88
CA ARG A 89 19.14 -15.19 -5.83
C ARG A 89 19.90 -15.96 -6.92
N ARG A 90 19.36 -17.08 -7.43
CA ARG A 90 20.02 -17.88 -8.48
C ARG A 90 19.88 -17.29 -9.88
N ARG A 91 18.90 -16.43 -10.13
CA ARG A 91 18.71 -15.78 -11.45
C ARG A 91 19.36 -14.40 -11.54
N ALA A 92 19.54 -13.71 -10.42
CA ALA A 92 20.06 -12.34 -10.40
C ALA A 92 21.59 -12.21 -10.45
N TRP A 93 22.35 -13.31 -10.46
CA TRP A 93 23.83 -13.33 -10.50
C TRP A 93 24.41 -14.05 -11.73
N ILE A 94 23.59 -14.33 -12.75
CA ILE A 94 24.05 -14.85 -14.06
C ILE A 94 23.75 -13.82 -15.16
N MET A 95 23.95 -12.54 -14.85
CA MET A 95 24.14 -11.49 -15.86
C MET A 95 25.16 -10.48 -15.36
#